data_AF-A0A8S3I0T1-F1
#
_entry.id   AF-A0A8S3I0T1-F1
#
_cell.length_a   1.000
_cell.length_b   1.000
_cell.length_c   1.000
_cell.angle_alpha   90.00
_cell.angle_beta   90.00
_cell.angle_gamma   90.00
#
_symmetry.space_group_name_H-M   'P 1'
#
loop_
_entity.id
_entity.type
_entity.pdbx_description
1 polymer ?
#
loop_
_entity_poly.entity_id
_entity_poly.type
_entity_poly.pdbx_seq_one_letter_code
_entity_poly.pdbx_strand_id
1 'polypeptide(L)'
;MCDITDEEKQKVVEDICETAKPGDMLEFDRGQYNHWAIYIGDGYVIHRWNNDSGTEQSTSFWESIMTNSGAQSDNGKIVKSKLFDVLKYGIKVRVNNYLDSER
;
A
#
# COMPACT_ATOMS: atom_id res chain seq x y z
N MET A 1 14.32 -12.31 13.03
CA MET A 1 13.57 -11.36 12.17
C MET A 1 12.90 -10.43 13.15
N CYS A 2 13.36 -9.18 13.25
CA CYS A 2 12.77 -8.23 14.20
C CYS A 2 11.47 -7.73 13.59
N ASP A 3 10.36 -8.11 14.22
CA ASP A 3 9.03 -7.67 13.85
C ASP A 3 8.94 -6.15 14.04
N ILE A 4 8.41 -5.45 13.03
CA ILE A 4 8.09 -4.03 13.20
C ILE A 4 6.90 -3.97 14.16
N THR A 5 6.92 -3.12 15.19
CA THR A 5 5.79 -3.04 16.12
C THR A 5 4.69 -2.13 15.58
N ASP A 6 3.47 -2.22 16.11
CA ASP A 6 2.37 -1.34 15.68
C ASP A 6 2.69 0.14 15.96
N GLU A 7 3.54 0.43 16.96
CA GLU A 7 4.07 1.77 17.23
C GLU A 7 4.96 2.29 16.09
N GLU A 8 5.81 1.42 15.52
CA GLU A 8 6.66 1.80 14.40
C GLU A 8 5.83 2.03 13.13
N LYS A 9 4.78 1.24 12.88
CA LYS A 9 3.83 1.51 11.80
C LYS A 9 3.11 2.84 11.99
N GLN A 10 2.69 3.12 13.22
CA GLN A 10 2.02 4.38 13.55
C GLN A 10 2.95 5.57 13.28
N LYS A 11 4.23 5.46 13.68
CA LYS A 11 5.24 6.48 13.38
C LYS A 11 5.42 6.68 11.87
N VAL A 12 5.44 5.62 11.09
CA VAL A 12 5.51 5.72 9.62
C VAL A 12 4.29 6.44 9.04
N VAL A 13 3.09 6.16 9.57
CA VAL A 13 1.87 6.86 9.13
C VAL A 13 1.95 8.35 9.48
N GLU A 14 2.42 8.69 10.67
CA GLU A 14 2.61 10.08 11.11
C GLU A 14 3.63 10.80 10.24
N ASP A 15 4.80 10.21 10.02
CA ASP A 15 5.85 10.75 9.15
C ASP A 15 5.32 11.01 7.72
N ILE A 16 4.51 10.09 7.17
CA ILE A 16 3.88 10.29 5.85
C ILE A 16 2.81 11.38 5.89
N CYS A 17 2.00 11.46 6.94
CA CYS A 17 1.01 12.53 7.09
C CYS A 17 1.65 13.93 7.20
N GLU A 18 2.85 14.04 7.75
CA GLU A 18 3.59 15.29 7.82
C GLU A 18 4.28 15.66 6.50
N THR A 19 4.76 14.67 5.75
CA THR A 19 5.62 14.90 4.58
C THR A 19 4.90 14.82 3.24
N ALA A 20 3.84 14.00 3.13
CA ALA A 20 3.11 13.80 1.89
C ALA A 20 1.93 14.78 1.74
N LYS A 21 1.64 15.12 0.50
CA LYS A 21 0.47 15.93 0.12
C LYS A 21 -0.54 15.06 -0.62
N PRO A 22 -1.85 15.39 -0.55
CA PRO A 22 -2.84 14.71 -1.38
C PRO A 22 -2.43 14.74 -2.87
N GLY A 23 -2.42 13.58 -3.50
CA GLY A 23 -1.93 13.37 -4.86
C GLY A 23 -0.53 12.75 -4.96
N ASP A 24 0.26 12.78 -3.88
CA ASP A 24 1.58 12.15 -3.86
C ASP A 24 1.46 10.63 -3.99
N MET A 25 2.41 10.07 -4.74
CA MET A 25 2.48 8.65 -5.01
C MET A 25 3.41 7.97 -3.99
N LEU A 26 2.86 6.98 -3.29
CA LEU A 26 3.57 6.20 -2.29
C LEU A 26 4.04 4.88 -2.89
N GLU A 27 5.34 4.64 -2.77
CA GLU A 27 6.00 3.40 -3.15
C GLU A 27 6.23 2.53 -1.92
N PHE A 28 5.78 1.29 -1.99
CA PHE A 28 5.98 0.28 -0.94
C PHE A 28 6.92 -0.80 -1.46
N ASP A 29 8.13 -0.85 -0.91
CA ASP A 29 9.14 -1.84 -1.25
C ASP A 29 8.82 -3.18 -0.56
N ARG A 30 8.35 -4.16 -1.35
CA ARG A 30 8.04 -5.53 -0.88
C ARG A 30 9.19 -6.51 -1.15
N GLY A 31 10.38 -6.00 -1.50
CA GLY A 31 11.56 -6.78 -1.84
C GLY A 31 11.53 -7.36 -3.25
N GLN A 32 10.49 -8.12 -3.62
CA GLN A 32 10.38 -8.73 -4.96
C GLN A 32 9.68 -7.85 -6.00
N TYR A 33 8.82 -6.93 -5.55
CA TYR A 33 8.14 -5.96 -6.38
C TYR A 33 7.76 -4.73 -5.56
N ASN A 34 7.49 -3.62 -6.24
CA ASN A 34 7.00 -2.40 -5.60
C ASN A 34 5.49 -2.31 -5.76
N HIS A 35 4.79 -2.11 -4.65
CA HIS A 35 3.39 -1.77 -4.66
C HIS A 35 3.22 -0.26 -4.63
N TRP A 36 2.10 0.22 -5.15
CA TRP A 36 1.85 1.64 -5.33
C TRP A 36 0.50 2.05 -4.80
N ALA A 37 0.44 3.25 -4.22
CA ALA A 37 -0.80 3.90 -3.81
C ALA A 37 -0.70 5.41 -4.01
N ILE A 38 -1.84 6.08 -4.10
CA ILE A 38 -1.93 7.54 -4.10
C ILE A 38 -2.42 7.99 -2.72
N TYR A 39 -1.68 8.89 -2.09
CA TYR A 39 -2.08 9.51 -0.83
C TYR A 39 -3.20 10.51 -1.05
N ILE A 40 -4.23 10.47 -0.21
CA ILE A 40 -5.41 11.34 -0.32
C ILE A 40 -5.68 12.19 0.93
N GLY A 41 -4.74 12.20 1.89
CA GLY A 41 -4.87 12.93 3.16
C GLY A 41 -5.33 12.07 4.34
N ASP A 42 -5.12 12.57 5.55
CA ASP A 42 -5.58 12.00 6.82
C ASP A 42 -5.21 10.52 7.05
N GLY A 43 -4.06 10.11 6.53
CA GLY A 43 -3.60 8.72 6.64
C GLY A 43 -4.37 7.75 5.74
N TYR A 44 -5.06 8.23 4.70
CA TYR A 44 -5.74 7.39 3.72
C TYR A 44 -5.04 7.37 2.36
N VAL A 45 -5.20 6.26 1.66
CA VAL A 45 -4.66 6.04 0.32
C VAL A 45 -5.69 5.38 -0.61
N ILE A 46 -5.50 5.58 -1.91
CA ILE A 46 -6.18 4.82 -2.96
C ILE A 46 -5.14 3.90 -3.61
N HIS A 47 -5.46 2.62 -3.76
CA HIS A 47 -4.59 1.68 -4.47
C HIS A 47 -5.38 0.62 -5.22
N ARG A 48 -4.67 -0.07 -6.11
CA ARG A 48 -5.19 -1.27 -6.76
C ARG A 48 -5.19 -2.44 -5.78
N TRP A 49 -6.26 -3.20 -5.81
CA TRP A 49 -6.52 -4.40 -5.02
C TRP A 49 -6.93 -5.54 -5.94
N ASN A 50 -6.36 -6.73 -5.77
CA ASN A 50 -6.77 -7.91 -6.53
C ASN A 50 -7.64 -8.81 -5.65
N ASN A 51 -8.80 -9.21 -6.14
CA ASN A 51 -9.65 -10.18 -5.45
C ASN A 51 -9.22 -11.59 -5.86
N ASP A 52 -8.11 -12.09 -5.32
CA ASP A 52 -7.66 -13.46 -5.59
C ASP A 52 -8.39 -14.44 -4.65
N SER A 53 -9.69 -14.59 -4.86
CA SER A 53 -10.53 -15.72 -4.45
C SER A 53 -11.98 -15.32 -4.66
N GLY A 54 -12.78 -16.18 -5.29
CA GLY A 54 -14.23 -16.03 -5.44
C GLY A 54 -15.00 -16.11 -4.12
N THR A 55 -14.49 -15.51 -3.05
CA THR A 55 -15.15 -15.37 -1.76
C THR A 55 -15.51 -13.90 -1.60
N GLU A 56 -16.78 -13.62 -1.90
CA GLU A 56 -17.44 -12.43 -1.38
C GLU A 56 -17.29 -12.45 0.15
N GLN A 57 -16.53 -11.48 0.67
CA GLN A 57 -16.27 -11.24 2.09
C GLN A 57 -15.16 -12.12 2.72
N SER A 58 -14.23 -11.45 3.41
CA SER A 58 -13.37 -12.00 4.47
C SER A 58 -12.15 -12.86 4.07
N THR A 59 -11.34 -12.44 3.10
CA THR A 59 -9.90 -12.80 3.11
C THR A 59 -9.09 -11.57 3.45
N SER A 60 -8.23 -11.73 4.46
CA SER A 60 -7.47 -10.67 5.12
C SER A 60 -6.78 -9.78 4.09
N PHE A 61 -6.76 -8.46 4.32
CA PHE A 61 -6.01 -7.49 3.51
C PHE A 61 -4.55 -7.93 3.23
N TRP A 62 -4.03 -8.77 4.10
CA TRP A 62 -2.72 -9.41 4.04
C TRP A 62 -2.50 -10.39 2.89
N GLU A 63 -3.53 -11.12 2.45
CA GLU A 63 -3.41 -12.26 1.53
C GLU A 63 -3.29 -11.80 0.06
N SER A 64 -4.11 -10.82 -0.35
CA SER A 64 -4.10 -10.24 -1.71
C SER A 64 -2.89 -9.37 -2.02
N ILE A 65 -2.19 -8.86 -1.00
CA ILE A 65 -0.87 -8.25 -1.18
C ILE A 65 0.22 -9.30 -1.43
N MET A 66 0.07 -10.53 -0.95
CA MET A 66 1.09 -11.55 -1.20
C MET A 66 0.93 -12.25 -2.55
N THR A 67 -0.18 -12.02 -3.27
CA THR A 67 -0.33 -12.61 -4.59
C THR A 67 0.61 -11.95 -5.59
N ASN A 68 1.50 -12.75 -6.18
CA ASN A 68 2.29 -12.37 -7.33
C ASN A 68 1.36 -11.81 -8.41
N SER A 69 1.62 -10.56 -8.80
CA SER A 69 1.05 -9.89 -9.96
C SER A 69 1.21 -10.78 -11.20
N GLY A 70 0.21 -11.61 -11.51
CA GLY A 70 0.22 -12.46 -12.70
C GLY A 70 -0.49 -13.80 -12.59
N ALA A 71 -0.73 -14.34 -11.40
CA ALA A 71 -1.43 -15.62 -11.26
C ALA A 71 -2.91 -15.41 -10.85
N GLN A 72 -3.77 -15.24 -11.86
CA GLN A 72 -5.19 -15.59 -11.79
C GLN A 72 -6.11 -14.70 -10.92
N SER A 73 -6.05 -13.37 -11.08
CA SER A 73 -7.08 -12.44 -10.56
C SER A 73 -8.12 -12.11 -11.62
N ASP A 74 -9.40 -12.34 -11.33
CA ASP A 74 -10.49 -11.62 -12.00
C ASP A 74 -10.42 -10.14 -11.58
N ASN A 75 -10.16 -9.25 -12.55
CA ASN A 75 -10.27 -7.79 -12.51
C ASN A 75 -9.81 -7.07 -11.22
N GLY A 76 -8.72 -6.30 -11.31
CA GLY A 76 -8.28 -5.41 -10.24
C GLY A 76 -9.34 -4.35 -9.86
N LYS A 77 -9.58 -4.17 -8.57
CA LYS A 77 -10.46 -3.13 -8.01
C LYS A 77 -9.63 -1.95 -7.49
N ILE A 78 -10.22 -0.77 -7.50
CA ILE A 78 -9.64 0.42 -6.87
C ILE A 78 -10.31 0.60 -5.51
N VAL A 79 -9.52 0.63 -4.44
CA VAL A 79 -10.02 0.70 -3.06
C VAL A 79 -9.40 1.88 -2.31
N LYS A 80 -10.19 2.47 -1.40
CA LYS A 80 -9.73 3.43 -0.40
C LYS A 80 -9.44 2.69 0.90
N SER A 81 -8.23 2.83 1.42
CA SER A 81 -7.74 2.12 2.61
C SER A 81 -7.01 3.08 3.56
N LYS A 82 -6.93 2.72 4.84
CA LYS A 82 -6.01 3.41 5.76
C LYS A 82 -4.58 2.99 5.42
N LEU A 83 -3.65 3.94 5.40
CA LEU A 83 -2.24 3.69 5.17
C LEU A 83 -1.69 2.67 6.17
N PHE A 84 -2.13 2.74 7.42
CA PHE A 84 -1.78 1.79 8.48
C PHE A 84 -2.05 0.33 8.07
N ASP A 85 -3.21 0.06 7.45
CA ASP A 85 -3.59 -1.28 7.00
C ASP A 85 -2.71 -1.71 5.82
N VAL A 86 -2.31 -0.77 4.96
CA VAL A 86 -1.42 -1.01 3.81
C VAL A 86 0.01 -1.36 4.21
N LEU A 87 0.48 -0.83 5.34
CA LEU A 87 1.83 -1.06 5.85
C LEU A 87 1.98 -2.48 6.42
N LYS A 88 2.83 -3.28 5.79
CA LYS A 88 3.27 -4.56 6.37
C LYS A 88 4.55 -4.43 7.17
N TYR A 89 4.77 -5.40 8.03
CA TYR A 89 5.99 -5.54 8.81
C TYR A 89 7.20 -5.65 7.88
N GLY A 90 8.23 -4.84 8.13
CA GLY A 90 9.48 -4.81 7.37
C GLY A 90 9.42 -4.09 6.02
N ILE A 91 8.27 -3.56 5.58
CA ILE A 91 8.16 -2.82 4.32
C ILE A 91 8.63 -1.38 4.52
N LYS A 92 9.43 -0.89 3.58
CA LYS A 92 9.77 0.54 3.49
C LYS A 92 8.77 1.24 2.60
N VAL A 93 8.25 2.37 3.06
CA VAL A 93 7.41 3.27 2.27
C VAL A 93 8.15 4.57 2.03
N ARG A 94 7.97 5.15 0.84
CA ARG A 94 8.45 6.50 0.53
C ARG A 94 7.50 7.19 -0.44
N VAL A 95 7.48 8.53 -0.38
CA VAL A 95 6.91 9.35 -1.45
C VAL A 95 7.85 9.27 -2.66
N ASN A 96 7.32 8.89 -3.82
CA ASN A 96 8.06 8.79 -5.08
C ASN A 96 7.17 9.19 -6.26
N ASN A 97 7.16 10.49 -6.56
CA ASN A 97 6.45 11.06 -7.71
C ASN A 97 7.30 10.97 -8.99
N TYR A 98 7.66 9.76 -9.43
CA TYR A 98 8.59 9.61 -10.56
C TYR A 98 8.07 10.22 -11.87
N LEU A 99 6.74 10.30 -12.04
CA LEU A 99 6.08 10.88 -13.20
C LEU A 99 6.17 12.42 -13.26
N ASP A 100 6.54 13.11 -12.19
CA ASP A 100 6.72 14.58 -12.21
C ASP A 100 7.88 15.01 -13.13
N SER A 101 8.80 14.07 -13.42
CA SER A 101 9.95 14.29 -14.29
C SER A 101 9.71 13.92 -15.76
N GLU A 102 8.59 13.25 -16.05
CA GLU A 102 8.21 12.84 -17.41
C GLU A 102 7.32 13.93 -18.03
N ARG A 103 7.83 14.62 -19.05
CA ARG A 103 7.15 15.74 -19.74
C ARG A 103 7.01 15.49 -21.24
#